data_AF-U7TVS6-F1
#
_entry.id   AF-U7TVS6-F1
#
_cell.length_a   1.000
_cell.length_b   1.000
_cell.length_c   1.000
_cell.angle_alpha   90.00
_cell.angle_beta   90.00
_cell.angle_gamma   90.00
#
_symmetry.space_group_name_H-M   'P 1'
#
loop_
_entity.id
_entity.type
_entity.pdbx_description
1 polymer ?
#
loop_
_entity_poly.entity_id
_entity_poly.type
_entity_poly.pdbx_seq_one_letter_code
_entity_poly.pdbx_strand_id
1 'polypeptide(L)'
;MVEFNWDSFIKELEKFQKGIENIGGYIRETKIEIPAKEEEILEVEKKLGYSLPKDFRDVLLNYSSHFEYFWSTYKDPEEEQIEFPEKFCAIFAGNLHWGLDLLLDFEKSRKDWVDVCFPDYNNEYDKVWHNKLAFYKVANGDYFAIELEKENYGKIVYLSHDGGDGHGHYLADNFKELLNNWSKVGCVGGDDWQWEPFYTEGKGIDPECENAKLWREYIFNNIRK
;
A
#
# COMPACT_ATOMS: atom_id res chain seq x y z
N MET A 1 0.49 8.72 19.35
CA MET A 1 -0.05 8.00 18.18
C MET A 1 -1.55 8.16 18.18
N VAL A 2 -2.13 8.56 17.04
CA VAL A 2 -3.59 8.55 16.86
C VAL A 2 -4.01 7.09 16.75
N GLU A 3 -5.02 6.69 17.50
CA GLU A 3 -5.58 5.34 17.43
C GLU A 3 -6.20 5.11 16.03
N PHE A 4 -5.93 3.95 15.44
CA PHE A 4 -6.49 3.60 14.14
C PHE A 4 -8.00 3.50 14.21
N ASN A 5 -8.70 4.21 13.33
CA ASN A 5 -10.15 4.20 13.25
C ASN A 5 -10.58 3.67 11.89
N TRP A 6 -11.15 2.46 11.88
CA TRP A 6 -11.61 1.79 10.65
C TRP A 6 -12.71 2.56 9.93
N ASP A 7 -13.69 3.10 10.64
CA ASP A 7 -14.77 3.88 10.02
C ASP A 7 -14.24 5.14 9.34
N SER A 8 -13.27 5.82 9.95
CA SER A 8 -12.59 6.96 9.34
C SER A 8 -11.79 6.55 8.12
N PHE A 9 -11.07 5.43 8.18
CA PHE A 9 -10.34 4.87 7.04
C PHE A 9 -11.28 4.60 5.86
N ILE A 10 -12.38 3.86 6.08
CA ILE A 10 -13.37 3.57 5.03
C ILE A 10 -13.99 4.85 4.46
N LYS A 11 -14.35 5.81 5.32
CA LYS A 11 -14.91 7.09 4.86
C LYS A 11 -13.96 7.89 3.97
N GLU A 12 -12.65 7.89 4.25
CA GLU A 12 -11.67 8.55 3.38
C GLU A 12 -11.57 7.84 2.03
N LEU A 13 -11.60 6.51 2.00
CA LEU A 13 -11.58 5.73 0.77
C LEU A 13 -12.80 5.99 -0.11
N GLU A 14 -14.00 5.96 0.47
CA GLU A 14 -15.27 6.28 -0.20
C GLU A 14 -15.26 7.70 -0.75
N LYS A 15 -14.75 8.65 0.04
CA LYS A 15 -14.64 10.06 -0.36
C LYS A 15 -13.72 10.22 -1.58
N PHE A 16 -12.59 9.52 -1.60
CA PHE A 16 -11.68 9.53 -2.76
C PHE A 16 -12.30 8.86 -3.98
N GLN A 17 -12.93 7.70 -3.84
CA GLN A 17 -13.62 7.04 -4.95
C GLN A 17 -14.69 7.96 -5.55
N LYS A 18 -15.49 8.62 -4.72
CA LYS A 18 -16.48 9.59 -5.18
C LYS A 18 -15.85 10.79 -5.88
N GLY A 19 -14.73 11.29 -5.37
CA GLY A 19 -13.97 12.37 -6.02
C GLY A 19 -13.48 11.96 -7.42
N ILE A 20 -12.91 10.75 -7.53
CA ILE A 20 -12.46 10.18 -8.80
C ILE A 20 -13.62 9.97 -9.78
N GLU A 21 -14.74 9.42 -9.32
CA GLU A 21 -15.95 9.26 -10.13
C GLU A 21 -16.48 10.62 -10.64
N ASN A 22 -16.50 11.66 -9.80
CA ASN A 22 -16.97 13.00 -10.18
C ASN A 22 -16.15 13.67 -11.29
N ILE A 23 -14.89 13.29 -11.46
CA ILE A 23 -14.02 13.78 -12.52
C ILE A 23 -14.00 12.86 -13.75
N GLY A 24 -14.84 11.81 -13.76
CA GLY A 24 -15.02 10.88 -14.87
C GLY A 24 -14.16 9.62 -14.77
N GLY A 25 -13.59 9.32 -13.59
CA GLY A 25 -12.77 8.15 -13.36
C GLY A 25 -13.60 6.92 -13.09
N TYR A 26 -12.92 5.78 -13.08
CA TYR A 26 -13.53 4.48 -12.81
C TYR A 26 -13.25 4.06 -11.37
N ILE A 27 -14.27 3.49 -10.71
CA ILE A 27 -14.15 2.92 -9.37
C ILE A 27 -14.65 1.48 -9.39
N ARG A 28 -14.14 0.67 -8.46
CA ARG A 28 -14.66 -0.66 -8.16
C ARG A 28 -15.21 -0.67 -6.75
N GLU A 29 -16.26 -1.45 -6.52
CA GLU A 29 -16.75 -1.71 -5.17
C GLU A 29 -15.59 -2.19 -4.28
N THR A 30 -15.49 -1.60 -3.09
CA THR A 30 -14.47 -1.99 -2.10
C THR A 30 -14.86 -3.35 -1.53
N LYS A 31 -13.97 -4.34 -1.67
CA LYS A 31 -14.18 -5.67 -1.13
C LYS A 31 -13.63 -5.71 0.30
N ILE A 32 -14.47 -6.13 1.23
CA ILE A 32 -14.12 -6.28 2.64
C ILE A 32 -14.65 -7.64 3.09
N GLU A 33 -13.76 -8.61 3.27
CA GLU A 33 -14.14 -9.91 3.81
C GLU A 33 -14.25 -9.86 5.33
N ILE A 34 -14.95 -10.84 5.91
CA ILE A 34 -15.06 -10.98 7.37
C ILE A 34 -13.67 -11.10 8.01
N PRO A 35 -13.48 -10.63 9.25
CA PRO A 35 -12.22 -10.80 9.95
C PRO A 35 -11.80 -12.27 10.07
N ALA A 36 -10.49 -12.51 10.05
CA ALA A 36 -9.90 -13.83 10.18
C ALA A 36 -10.13 -14.38 11.59
N LYS A 37 -10.19 -15.71 11.70
CA LYS A 37 -10.17 -16.39 12.99
C LYS A 37 -8.73 -16.55 13.48
N GLU A 38 -8.59 -16.65 14.80
CA GLU A 38 -7.30 -16.88 15.45
C GLU A 38 -6.64 -18.16 14.93
N GLU A 39 -7.40 -19.23 14.70
CA GLU A 39 -6.87 -20.49 14.17
C GLU A 39 -6.32 -20.35 12.74
N GLU A 40 -6.98 -19.56 11.89
CA GLU A 40 -6.55 -19.32 10.51
C GLU A 40 -5.22 -18.54 10.47
N ILE A 41 -5.06 -17.55 11.35
CA ILE A 41 -3.80 -16.82 11.50
C ILE A 41 -2.70 -17.74 12.01
N LEU A 42 -2.96 -18.53 13.05
CA LEU A 42 -1.97 -19.46 13.61
C LEU A 42 -1.50 -20.50 12.58
N GLU A 43 -2.39 -20.96 11.69
CA GLU A 43 -2.01 -21.84 10.59
C GLU A 43 -1.05 -21.18 9.60
N VAL A 44 -1.28 -19.91 9.25
CA VAL A 44 -0.40 -19.16 8.37
C VAL A 44 0.93 -18.85 9.06
N GLU A 45 0.93 -18.40 10.31
CA GLU A 45 2.15 -18.15 11.09
C GLU A 45 3.00 -19.40 11.25
N LYS A 46 2.38 -20.56 11.46
CA LYS A 46 3.09 -21.85 11.50
C LYS A 46 3.79 -22.16 10.18
N LYS A 47 3.18 -21.82 9.04
CA LYS A 47 3.77 -22.01 7.70
C LYS A 47 4.89 -20.99 7.42
N LEU A 48 4.74 -19.76 7.91
CA LEU A 48 5.75 -18.70 7.81
C LEU A 48 6.95 -18.94 8.73
N GLY A 49 6.74 -19.59 9.88
CA GLY A 49 7.75 -19.85 10.90
C GLY A 49 7.94 -18.72 11.92
N TYR A 50 7.06 -17.71 11.92
CA TYR A 50 7.08 -16.57 12.83
C TYR A 50 5.67 -15.99 13.01
N SER A 51 5.49 -15.20 14.08
CA SER A 51 4.25 -14.46 14.30
C SER A 51 4.17 -13.21 13.42
N LEU A 52 2.99 -12.97 12.87
CA LEU A 52 2.69 -11.78 12.08
C LEU A 52 2.92 -10.51 12.92
N PRO A 53 3.43 -9.43 12.30
CA PRO A 53 3.55 -8.12 12.95
C PRO A 53 2.23 -7.67 13.58
N LYS A 54 2.31 -7.17 14.82
CA LYS A 54 1.15 -6.93 15.68
C LYS A 54 0.03 -6.13 15.01
N ASP A 55 0.36 -5.02 14.35
CA ASP A 55 -0.67 -4.16 13.73
C ASP A 55 -1.31 -4.79 12.50
N PHE A 56 -0.53 -5.57 11.73
CA PHE A 56 -1.07 -6.32 10.60
C PHE A 56 -1.97 -7.47 11.06
N ARG A 57 -1.54 -8.23 12.07
CA ARG A 57 -2.34 -9.27 12.72
C ARG A 57 -3.65 -8.70 13.27
N ASP A 58 -3.59 -7.56 13.95
CA ASP A 58 -4.76 -6.88 14.49
C ASP A 58 -5.74 -6.48 13.39
N VAL A 59 -5.24 -6.00 12.24
CA VAL A 59 -6.11 -5.67 11.11
C VAL A 59 -6.87 -6.90 10.59
N LEU A 60 -6.17 -8.01 10.46
CA LEU A 60 -6.75 -9.28 10.00
C LEU A 60 -7.81 -9.83 10.98
N LEU A 61 -7.54 -9.77 12.29
CA LEU A 61 -8.44 -10.31 13.32
C LEU A 61 -9.69 -9.48 13.57
N ASN A 62 -9.59 -8.16 13.43
CA ASN A 62 -10.64 -7.27 13.91
C ASN A 62 -11.42 -6.57 12.81
N TYR A 63 -10.87 -6.45 11.60
CA TYR A 63 -11.50 -5.65 10.55
C TYR A 63 -11.73 -6.42 9.26
N SER A 64 -10.70 -7.04 8.69
CA SER A 64 -10.87 -7.80 7.46
C SER A 64 -9.73 -8.78 7.19
N SER A 65 -10.09 -10.03 6.93
CA SER A 65 -9.14 -11.07 6.50
C SER A 65 -8.60 -10.81 5.09
N HIS A 66 -9.35 -10.08 4.26
CA HIS A 66 -9.00 -9.76 2.88
C HIS A 66 -9.72 -8.49 2.43
N PHE A 67 -8.96 -7.55 1.87
CA PHE A 67 -9.44 -6.24 1.48
C PHE A 67 -8.94 -5.88 0.08
N GLU A 68 -9.81 -5.28 -0.73
CA GLU A 68 -9.44 -4.70 -2.02
C GLU A 68 -10.13 -3.35 -2.23
N TYR A 69 -9.35 -2.32 -2.53
CA TYR A 69 -9.80 -0.98 -2.90
C TYR A 69 -9.19 -0.58 -4.24
N PHE A 70 -10.00 0.02 -5.11
CA PHE A 70 -9.54 0.38 -6.45
C PHE A 70 -10.25 1.60 -7.04
N TRP A 71 -9.48 2.42 -7.74
CA TRP A 71 -9.96 3.40 -8.71
C TRP A 71 -8.90 3.61 -9.81
N SER A 72 -9.32 4.13 -10.96
CA SER A 72 -8.44 4.47 -12.09
C SER A 72 -8.94 5.71 -12.85
N THR A 73 -8.05 6.35 -13.61
CA THR A 73 -8.37 7.51 -14.45
C THR A 73 -9.06 7.14 -15.77
N TYR A 74 -9.23 5.85 -16.03
CA TYR A 74 -9.88 5.27 -17.21
C TYR A 74 -10.51 3.92 -16.84
N LYS A 75 -11.58 3.50 -17.51
CA LYS A 75 -12.16 2.17 -17.31
C LYS A 75 -11.50 1.12 -18.20
N ASP A 76 -11.16 1.52 -19.43
CA ASP A 76 -10.52 0.69 -20.45
C ASP A 76 -9.27 1.42 -20.96
N PRO A 77 -8.15 0.73 -21.22
CA PRO A 77 -6.96 1.35 -21.82
C PRO A 77 -7.22 2.11 -23.14
N GLU A 78 -8.30 1.80 -23.85
CA GLU A 78 -8.73 2.49 -25.07
C GLU A 78 -9.51 3.79 -24.80
N GLU A 79 -9.97 4.03 -23.56
CA GLU A 79 -10.68 5.25 -23.18
C GLU A 79 -9.72 6.42 -22.88
N GLU A 80 -10.21 7.64 -23.08
CA GLU A 80 -9.47 8.86 -22.74
C GLU A 80 -9.25 8.93 -21.22
N GLN A 81 -7.98 8.95 -20.82
CA GLN A 81 -7.61 9.06 -19.41
C GLN A 81 -7.88 10.48 -18.90
N ILE A 82 -8.28 10.59 -17.64
CA ILE A 82 -8.23 11.89 -16.95
C ILE A 82 -6.78 12.34 -16.84
N GLU A 83 -6.49 13.52 -17.38
CA GLU A 83 -5.20 14.17 -17.19
C GLU A 83 -5.18 14.96 -15.89
N PHE A 84 -4.34 14.51 -14.96
CA PHE A 84 -4.03 15.29 -13.77
C PHE A 84 -3.00 16.39 -14.08
N PRO A 85 -2.92 17.44 -13.24
CA PRO A 85 -1.84 18.43 -13.32
C PRO A 85 -0.47 17.76 -13.42
N GLU A 86 0.50 18.40 -14.09
CA GLU A 86 1.83 17.85 -14.37
C GLU A 86 2.49 17.18 -13.15
N LYS A 87 2.32 17.74 -11.96
CA LYS A 87 2.87 17.19 -10.71
C LYS A 87 2.30 15.82 -10.33
N PHE A 88 1.10 15.49 -10.78
CA PHE A 88 0.34 14.28 -10.46
C PHE A 88 0.09 13.41 -11.70
N CYS A 89 0.71 13.73 -12.85
CA CYS A 89 0.39 13.08 -14.12
C CYS A 89 0.74 11.58 -14.17
N ALA A 90 1.67 11.13 -13.31
CA ALA A 90 2.03 9.72 -13.19
C ALA A 90 1.04 8.90 -12.33
N ILE A 91 0.10 9.57 -11.65
CA ILE A 91 -0.94 8.91 -10.87
C ILE A 91 -2.09 8.59 -11.81
N PHE A 92 -2.32 7.31 -12.10
CA PHE A 92 -3.42 6.87 -12.97
C PHE A 92 -4.36 5.88 -12.29
N ALA A 93 -4.01 5.43 -11.08
CA ALA A 93 -4.84 4.54 -10.29
C ALA A 93 -4.54 4.69 -8.81
N GLY A 94 -5.47 4.21 -8.00
CA GLY A 94 -5.25 3.84 -6.61
C GLY A 94 -5.60 2.38 -6.42
N ASN A 95 -4.72 1.66 -5.73
CA ASN A 95 -4.87 0.24 -5.49
C ASN A 95 -4.31 -0.08 -4.10
N LEU A 96 -5.19 -0.48 -3.19
CA LEU A 96 -4.80 -0.99 -1.88
C LEU A 96 -5.41 -2.37 -1.71
N HIS A 97 -4.57 -3.35 -1.37
CA HIS A 97 -5.03 -4.69 -1.06
C HIS A 97 -4.17 -5.35 0.02
N TRP A 98 -4.78 -6.25 0.77
CA TRP A 98 -4.10 -7.22 1.62
C TRP A 98 -5.00 -8.43 1.78
N GLY A 99 -4.42 -9.58 2.14
CA GLY A 99 -5.20 -10.77 2.42
C GLY A 99 -4.39 -11.83 3.13
N LEU A 100 -4.96 -12.47 4.14
CA LEU A 100 -4.35 -13.62 4.82
C LEU A 100 -4.08 -14.76 3.83
N ASP A 101 -4.99 -14.93 2.86
CA ASP A 101 -4.91 -15.89 1.75
C ASP A 101 -3.79 -15.58 0.75
N LEU A 102 -3.32 -14.33 0.69
CA LEU A 102 -2.27 -13.88 -0.24
C LEU A 102 -0.85 -14.04 0.32
N LEU A 103 -0.70 -14.09 1.66
CA LEU A 103 0.60 -13.96 2.32
C LEU A 103 1.63 -15.01 1.92
N LEU A 104 1.21 -16.28 1.79
CA LEU A 104 2.14 -17.35 1.47
C LEU A 104 2.68 -17.23 0.05
N ASP A 105 1.84 -16.79 -0.89
CA ASP A 105 2.23 -16.58 -2.29
C ASP A 105 3.13 -15.36 -2.44
N PHE A 106 2.83 -14.28 -1.72
CA PHE A 106 3.67 -13.08 -1.69
C PHE A 106 5.03 -13.36 -1.05
N GLU A 107 5.04 -14.07 0.07
CA GLU A 107 6.28 -14.43 0.76
C GLU A 107 7.14 -15.39 -0.08
N LYS A 108 6.53 -16.36 -0.76
CA LYS A 108 7.24 -17.21 -1.71
C LYS A 108 7.85 -16.37 -2.83
N SER A 109 7.07 -15.47 -3.43
CA SER A 109 7.56 -14.62 -4.53
C SER A 109 8.71 -13.70 -4.09
N ARG A 110 8.62 -13.10 -2.90
CA ARG A 110 9.69 -12.29 -2.31
C ARG A 110 10.96 -13.11 -2.06
N LYS A 111 10.83 -14.34 -1.54
CA LYS A 111 11.98 -15.25 -1.36
C LYS A 111 12.62 -15.64 -2.69
N ASP A 112 11.82 -15.89 -3.73
CA ASP A 112 12.33 -16.17 -5.07
C ASP A 112 13.18 -14.97 -5.60
N TRP A 113 12.78 -13.72 -5.34
CA TRP A 113 13.58 -12.53 -5.63
C TRP A 113 14.90 -12.47 -4.85
N VAL A 114 14.85 -12.79 -3.54
CA VAL A 114 16.05 -12.84 -2.69
C VAL A 114 17.04 -13.88 -3.20
N ASP A 115 16.57 -15.10 -3.52
CA ASP A 115 17.44 -16.21 -3.90
C ASP A 115 18.13 -15.97 -5.26
N VAL A 116 17.48 -15.24 -6.17
CA VAL A 116 17.94 -15.09 -7.56
C VAL A 116 18.60 -13.73 -7.81
N CYS A 117 18.01 -12.65 -7.30
CA CYS A 117 18.38 -11.28 -7.65
C CYS A 117 19.06 -10.52 -6.51
N PHE A 118 18.67 -10.80 -5.26
CA PHE A 118 19.15 -10.07 -4.08
C PHE A 118 19.77 -11.01 -3.02
N PRO A 119 20.73 -11.89 -3.37
CA PRO A 119 21.17 -12.96 -2.47
C PRO A 119 22.12 -12.50 -1.37
N ASP A 120 22.80 -11.35 -1.50
CA ASP A 120 23.86 -10.96 -0.58
C ASP A 120 23.34 -10.06 0.55
N TYR A 121 23.04 -10.63 1.71
CA TYR A 121 22.64 -9.87 2.89
C TYR A 121 23.64 -8.77 3.33
N ASN A 122 24.93 -8.87 2.96
CA ASN A 122 25.93 -7.85 3.30
C ASN A 122 25.97 -6.69 2.29
N ASN A 123 25.28 -6.83 1.16
CA ASN A 123 25.06 -5.74 0.23
C ASN A 123 23.86 -4.91 0.73
N GLU A 124 24.07 -3.62 0.97
CA GLU A 124 23.03 -2.73 1.51
C GLU A 124 21.78 -2.64 0.62
N TYR A 125 21.94 -2.78 -0.70
CA TYR A 125 20.83 -2.81 -1.63
C TYR A 125 20.04 -4.12 -1.49
N ASP A 126 20.70 -5.27 -1.59
CA ASP A 126 20.05 -6.58 -1.46
C ASP A 126 19.34 -6.73 -0.10
N LYS A 127 20.01 -6.31 0.98
CA LYS A 127 19.56 -6.42 2.37
C LYS A 127 18.15 -5.89 2.62
N VAL A 128 17.71 -4.88 1.86
CA VAL A 128 16.34 -4.34 1.94
C VAL A 128 15.30 -5.43 1.70
N TRP A 129 15.57 -6.40 0.83
CA TRP A 129 14.67 -7.53 0.55
C TRP A 129 14.64 -8.60 1.64
N HIS A 130 15.65 -8.65 2.52
CA HIS A 130 15.80 -9.70 3.53
C HIS A 130 14.99 -9.40 4.79
N ASN A 131 14.54 -10.47 5.47
CA ASN A 131 13.82 -10.37 6.74
C ASN A 131 12.60 -9.43 6.68
N LYS A 132 11.83 -9.56 5.61
CA LYS A 132 10.57 -8.84 5.39
C LYS A 132 9.41 -9.81 5.24
N LEU A 133 8.20 -9.34 5.52
CA LEU A 133 6.94 -9.98 5.15
C LEU A 133 6.25 -9.15 4.06
N ALA A 134 6.26 -9.61 2.80
CA ALA A 134 5.50 -8.95 1.74
C ALA A 134 3.99 -9.13 1.96
N PHE A 135 3.22 -8.04 1.88
CA PHE A 135 1.75 -8.07 2.03
C PHE A 135 1.01 -7.44 0.83
N TYR A 136 1.71 -6.71 -0.02
CA TYR A 136 1.16 -6.02 -1.18
C TYR A 136 2.11 -6.21 -2.35
N LYS A 137 1.59 -6.69 -3.48
CA LYS A 137 2.36 -6.86 -4.72
C LYS A 137 1.96 -5.78 -5.72
N VAL A 138 2.94 -5.01 -6.17
CA VAL A 138 2.79 -4.06 -7.27
C VAL A 138 2.87 -4.83 -8.60
N ALA A 139 2.09 -4.41 -9.59
CA ALA A 139 1.99 -5.15 -10.86
C ALA A 139 3.33 -5.25 -11.62
N ASN A 140 4.22 -4.27 -11.43
CA ASN A 140 5.52 -4.18 -12.07
C ASN A 140 6.56 -5.16 -11.50
N GLY A 141 6.32 -5.79 -10.35
CA GLY A 141 7.28 -6.65 -9.66
C GLY A 141 7.74 -6.13 -8.30
N ASP A 142 7.38 -4.90 -7.94
CA ASP A 142 7.68 -4.29 -6.64
C ASP A 142 6.73 -4.78 -5.54
N TYR A 143 7.08 -4.49 -4.30
CA TYR A 143 6.28 -4.87 -3.14
C TYR A 143 6.26 -3.79 -2.08
N PHE A 144 5.19 -3.78 -1.28
CA PHE A 144 5.28 -3.24 0.08
C PHE A 144 5.41 -4.41 1.04
N ALA A 145 6.30 -4.25 2.00
CA ALA A 145 6.59 -5.27 2.98
C ALA A 145 6.67 -4.71 4.39
N ILE A 146 6.49 -5.58 5.37
CA ILE A 146 6.64 -5.26 6.78
C ILE A 146 8.01 -5.74 7.25
N GLU A 147 8.72 -4.89 7.95
CA GLU A 147 10.01 -5.20 8.53
C GLU A 147 9.91 -6.22 9.67
N LEU A 148 10.79 -7.22 9.65
CA LEU A 148 10.90 -8.25 10.69
C LEU A 148 12.21 -8.12 11.50
N GLU A 149 13.16 -7.31 11.06
CA GLU A 149 14.36 -6.98 11.84
C GLU A 149 13.99 -6.18 13.10
N LYS A 150 14.70 -6.45 14.19
CA LYS A 150 14.37 -5.92 15.52
C LYS A 150 14.38 -4.40 15.59
N GLU A 151 15.33 -3.76 14.91
CA GLU A 151 15.57 -2.32 14.96
C GLU A 151 14.41 -1.52 14.35
N ASN A 152 13.75 -2.08 13.34
CA ASN A 152 12.72 -1.43 12.54
C ASN A 152 11.41 -2.25 12.49
N TYR A 153 11.24 -3.21 13.39
CA TYR A 153 10.15 -4.18 13.37
C TYR A 153 8.78 -3.51 13.22
N GLY A 154 8.00 -3.97 12.23
CA GLY A 154 6.65 -3.48 11.97
C GLY A 154 6.57 -2.30 11.00
N LYS A 155 7.68 -1.61 10.70
CA LYS A 155 7.69 -0.54 9.71
C LYS A 155 7.36 -1.07 8.32
N ILE A 156 6.72 -0.23 7.50
CA ILE A 156 6.37 -0.54 6.12
C ILE A 156 7.50 -0.05 5.22
N VAL A 157 8.04 -0.93 4.38
CA VAL A 157 9.14 -0.63 3.46
C VAL A 157 8.75 -0.94 2.02
N TYR A 158 9.23 -0.13 1.09
CA TYR A 158 9.12 -0.36 -0.35
C TYR A 158 10.28 -1.23 -0.86
N LEU A 159 9.94 -2.27 -1.64
CA LEU A 159 10.90 -3.17 -2.27
C LEU A 159 10.82 -3.00 -3.79
N SER A 160 11.78 -2.26 -4.36
CA SER A 160 11.92 -2.18 -5.82
C SER A 160 12.68 -3.38 -6.40
N HIS A 161 12.15 -3.95 -7.47
CA HIS A 161 12.72 -5.08 -8.22
C HIS A 161 13.82 -4.66 -9.21
N ASP A 162 13.85 -3.40 -9.63
CA ASP A 162 14.76 -2.86 -10.65
C ASP A 162 15.59 -1.66 -10.17
N GLY A 163 15.46 -1.28 -8.90
CA GLY A 163 16.27 -0.24 -8.27
C GLY A 163 15.74 1.16 -8.43
N GLY A 164 14.42 1.30 -8.53
CA GLY A 164 13.71 2.57 -8.41
C GLY A 164 14.08 3.34 -7.14
N ASP A 165 13.96 4.67 -7.21
CA ASP A 165 14.43 5.59 -6.18
C ASP A 165 13.74 5.35 -4.82
N GLY A 166 12.55 4.75 -4.82
CA GLY A 166 11.85 4.36 -3.59
C GLY A 166 12.46 3.17 -2.85
N HIS A 167 13.43 2.44 -3.42
CA HIS A 167 13.95 1.21 -2.84
C HIS A 167 14.46 1.40 -1.41
N GLY A 168 13.89 0.66 -0.46
CA GLY A 168 14.26 0.75 0.96
C GLY A 168 13.64 1.92 1.72
N HIS A 169 12.79 2.74 1.07
CA HIS A 169 12.07 3.80 1.76
C HIS A 169 11.04 3.23 2.72
N TYR A 170 11.06 3.70 3.98
CA TYR A 170 10.01 3.43 4.93
C TYR A 170 8.80 4.34 4.65
N LEU A 171 7.66 3.73 4.35
CA LEU A 171 6.42 4.40 3.98
C LEU A 171 5.52 4.71 5.19
N ALA A 172 5.70 4.00 6.29
CA ALA A 172 5.01 4.24 7.57
C ALA A 172 5.72 3.51 8.72
N ASP A 173 5.51 3.95 9.97
CA ASP A 173 6.08 3.28 11.14
C ASP A 173 5.38 1.96 11.50
N ASN A 174 4.16 1.75 11.00
CA ASN A 174 3.41 0.50 11.14
C ASN A 174 2.28 0.40 10.11
N PHE A 175 1.68 -0.79 10.02
CA PHE A 175 0.61 -1.07 9.06
C PHE A 175 -0.61 -0.16 9.20
N LYS A 176 -1.04 0.15 10.43
CA LYS A 176 -2.20 1.02 10.66
C LYS A 176 -1.93 2.47 10.30
N GLU A 177 -0.71 2.94 10.53
CA GLU A 177 -0.29 4.26 10.09
C GLU A 177 -0.27 4.37 8.57
N LEU A 178 0.21 3.34 7.86
CA LEU A 178 0.11 3.26 6.41
C LEU A 178 -1.36 3.40 5.97
N LEU A 179 -2.28 2.60 6.52
CA LEU A 179 -3.70 2.68 6.17
C LEU A 179 -4.26 4.09 6.41
N ASN A 180 -3.96 4.70 7.56
CA ASN A 180 -4.44 6.04 7.90
C ASN A 180 -3.86 7.15 7.01
N ASN A 181 -2.59 7.07 6.65
CA ASN A 181 -1.92 8.12 5.88
C ASN A 181 -2.20 7.96 4.38
N TRP A 182 -2.12 6.74 3.86
CA TRP A 182 -2.30 6.46 2.44
C TRP A 182 -3.74 6.65 1.99
N SER A 183 -4.73 6.32 2.83
CA SER A 183 -6.15 6.60 2.54
C SER A 183 -6.46 8.09 2.35
N LYS A 184 -5.74 8.98 3.05
CA LYS A 184 -5.89 10.46 2.94
C LYS A 184 -5.27 11.06 1.69
N VAL A 185 -4.57 10.25 0.91
CA VAL A 185 -4.15 10.59 -0.46
C VAL A 185 -4.83 9.68 -1.49
N GLY A 186 -5.85 8.90 -1.10
CA GLY A 186 -6.63 8.07 -1.99
C GLY A 186 -5.98 6.74 -2.34
N CYS A 187 -5.01 6.27 -1.56
CA CYS A 187 -4.27 5.04 -1.83
C CYS A 187 -3.77 4.98 -3.28
N VAL A 188 -3.16 6.09 -3.74
CA VAL A 188 -2.49 6.17 -5.05
C VAL A 188 -1.61 4.96 -5.28
N GLY A 189 -1.45 4.56 -6.54
CA GLY A 189 -0.91 3.25 -6.89
C GLY A 189 0.47 2.94 -6.32
N GLY A 190 0.80 1.65 -6.37
CA GLY A 190 1.90 1.08 -5.61
C GLY A 190 3.30 1.38 -6.17
N ASP A 191 3.43 1.82 -7.42
CA ASP A 191 4.73 2.20 -7.98
C ASP A 191 5.28 3.46 -7.29
N ASP A 192 6.60 3.56 -7.15
CA ASP A 192 7.27 4.66 -6.42
C ASP A 192 6.89 6.05 -6.92
N TRP A 193 6.98 6.28 -8.22
CA TRP A 193 6.59 7.56 -8.83
C TRP A 193 5.13 7.98 -8.56
N GLN A 194 4.24 7.08 -8.14
CA GLN A 194 2.84 7.40 -7.82
C GLN A 194 2.66 7.91 -6.39
N TRP A 195 3.39 7.35 -5.43
CA TRP A 195 3.30 7.76 -4.03
C TRP A 195 4.36 8.79 -3.62
N GLU A 196 5.46 8.89 -4.36
CA GLU A 196 6.54 9.87 -4.16
C GLU A 196 6.08 11.32 -4.00
N PRO A 197 5.08 11.83 -4.75
CA PRO A 197 4.57 13.18 -4.54
C PRO A 197 4.07 13.44 -3.11
N PHE A 198 3.73 12.39 -2.38
CA PHE A 198 3.23 12.44 -1.01
C PHE A 198 4.25 11.96 0.03
N TYR A 199 5.48 11.66 -0.37
CA TYR A 199 6.52 11.18 0.54
C TYR A 199 7.26 12.33 1.23
N THR A 200 7.47 12.18 2.54
CA THR A 200 8.37 13.05 3.33
C THR A 200 9.41 12.17 4.02
N GLU A 201 10.70 12.45 3.78
CA GLU A 201 11.81 11.70 4.38
C GLU A 201 11.70 11.65 5.92
N GLY A 202 11.89 10.46 6.49
CA GLY A 202 11.75 10.20 7.93
C GLY A 202 10.31 10.15 8.45
N LYS A 203 9.30 10.43 7.62
CA LYS A 203 7.87 10.34 7.96
C LYS A 203 7.13 9.29 7.11
N GLY A 204 7.58 9.05 5.88
CA GLY A 204 6.89 8.17 4.94
C GLY A 204 5.79 8.88 4.16
N ILE A 205 4.66 8.21 3.91
CA ILE A 205 3.50 8.83 3.27
C ILE A 205 2.94 9.92 4.18
N ASP A 206 3.03 11.16 3.72
CA ASP A 206 2.68 12.36 4.45
C ASP A 206 1.38 12.99 3.90
N PRO A 207 0.23 12.75 4.55
CA PRO A 207 -1.02 13.34 4.12
C PRO A 207 -1.11 14.85 4.38
N GLU A 208 -0.16 15.44 5.10
CA GLU A 208 -0.12 16.86 5.44
C GLU A 208 0.88 17.66 4.61
N CYS A 209 1.63 17.00 3.73
CA CYS A 209 2.52 17.68 2.79
C CYS A 209 1.72 18.59 1.84
N GLU A 210 2.39 19.56 1.24
CA GLU A 210 1.73 20.54 0.36
C GLU A 210 1.06 19.86 -0.84
N ASN A 211 1.72 18.83 -1.40
CA ASN A 211 1.19 18.06 -2.52
C ASN A 211 -0.09 17.30 -2.15
N ALA A 212 -0.18 16.73 -0.94
CA ALA A 212 -1.39 16.05 -0.47
C ALA A 212 -2.58 17.00 -0.34
N LYS A 213 -2.35 18.26 0.07
CA LYS A 213 -3.41 19.29 0.14
C LYS A 213 -3.91 19.66 -1.26
N LEU A 214 -2.98 19.95 -2.18
CA LEU A 214 -3.30 20.26 -3.58
C LEU A 214 -4.03 19.11 -4.27
N TRP A 215 -3.61 17.88 -4.00
CA TRP A 215 -4.25 16.67 -4.51
C TRP A 215 -5.70 16.56 -4.04
N ARG A 216 -5.95 16.70 -2.73
CA ARG A 216 -7.30 16.69 -2.17
C ARG A 216 -8.16 17.83 -2.70
N GLU A 217 -7.60 19.03 -2.82
CA GLU A 217 -8.30 20.18 -3.41
C GLU A 217 -8.74 19.86 -4.84
N TYR A 218 -7.85 19.30 -5.65
CA TYR A 218 -8.16 18.92 -7.02
C TYR A 218 -9.24 17.83 -7.08
N ILE A 219 -9.09 16.73 -6.33
CA ILE A 219 -10.01 15.59 -6.37
C ILE A 219 -11.40 15.94 -5.84
N PHE A 220 -11.51 16.81 -4.83
CA PHE A 220 -12.80 17.09 -4.18
C PHE A 220 -13.53 18.30 -4.73
N ASN A 221 -12.85 19.22 -5.44
CA ASN A 221 -13.48 20.44 -5.96
C ASN A 221 -13.70 20.44 -7.46
N ASN A 222 -13.07 19.54 -8.22
CA ASN A 222 -13.33 19.42 -9.65
C ASN A 222 -14.51 18.49 -9.93
N ILE A 223 -15.35 18.89 -10.87
CA ILE A 223 -16.45 18.07 -11.41
C ILE A 223 -16.34 18.17 -12.93
N ARG A 224 -16.21 17.04 -13.61
CA ARG A 224 -16.23 17.01 -15.08
C ARG A 224 -17.68 17.30 -15.51
N LYS A 225 -17.86 18.36 -16.31
CA LYS A 225 -19.17 18.79 -16.83
C LYS A 225 -19.64 17.92 -17.98
#